data_AF-A0A533V8J7-F1
#
_entry.id   AF-A0A533V8J7-F1
#
_cell.length_a   1.000
_cell.length_b   1.000
_cell.length_c   1.000
_cell.angle_alpha   90.00
_cell.angle_beta   90.00
_cell.angle_gamma   90.00
#
_symmetry.space_group_name_H-M   'P 1'
#
loop_
_entity.id
_entity.type
_entity.pdbx_description
1 polymer ?
#
loop_
_entity_poly.entity_id
_entity_poly.type
_entity_poly.pdbx_seq_one_letter_code
_entity_poly.pdbx_strand_id
1 'polypeptide(L)'
;MGFEKKSWGEWFDHVFNYTLVENSSQVEIEKIMEKVYYKKSYEEWVKNFAINLNNIWIEPSVKELVPADDNIYKKEEHSAIVIGRGPSIKKHKHFELLANSNYKGAIVCCDGALINALEAGITPEKFPSYYVATIDAYDVIKKYYDHKIVDKYGDKIKGIFSTVVKPSTVERARQAGIRIHWLHALFDYAEGKKSFNQIAALMVRARNQHGLPAIQTGGNVGTSSWFI
;
A
#
# COMPACT_ATOMS: atom_id res chain seq x y z
N MET A 1 0.27 -13.68 -15.06
CA MET A 1 1.42 -12.87 -14.58
C MET A 1 2.30 -12.55 -15.79
N GLY A 2 2.62 -11.28 -16.06
CA GLY A 2 3.16 -10.86 -17.38
C GLY A 2 4.63 -10.43 -17.45
N PHE A 3 5.38 -10.45 -16.33
CA PHE A 3 6.72 -9.84 -16.26
C PHE A 3 7.79 -10.75 -15.63
N GLU A 4 7.51 -12.05 -15.48
CA GLU A 4 8.44 -13.01 -14.84
C GLU A 4 9.75 -13.21 -15.64
N LYS A 5 9.76 -12.84 -16.93
CA LYS A 5 10.92 -12.93 -17.84
C LYS A 5 11.35 -11.58 -18.44
N LYS A 6 10.78 -10.46 -17.97
CA LYS A 6 10.99 -9.13 -18.56
C LYS A 6 11.92 -8.29 -17.68
N SER A 7 12.70 -7.42 -18.31
CA SER A 7 13.57 -6.45 -17.63
C SER A 7 12.75 -5.34 -16.93
N TRP A 8 13.40 -4.60 -16.02
CA TRP A 8 12.78 -3.44 -15.37
C TRP A 8 12.37 -2.35 -16.37
N GLY A 9 13.12 -2.17 -17.46
CA GLY A 9 12.77 -1.25 -18.55
C GLY A 9 11.50 -1.70 -19.27
N GLU A 10 11.38 -2.98 -19.61
CA GLU A 10 10.17 -3.51 -20.26
C GLU A 10 8.93 -3.46 -19.36
N TRP A 11 9.11 -3.63 -18.03
CA TRP A 11 8.03 -3.40 -17.07
C TRP A 11 7.61 -1.94 -17.05
N PHE A 12 8.57 -1.02 -17.01
CA PHE A 12 8.32 0.42 -16.99
C PHE A 12 7.59 0.87 -18.27
N ASP A 13 8.09 0.46 -19.43
CA ASP A 13 7.49 0.76 -20.73
C ASP A 13 6.04 0.31 -20.80
N HIS A 14 5.74 -0.89 -20.28
CA HIS A 14 4.37 -1.40 -20.25
C HIS A 14 3.46 -0.63 -19.28
N VAL A 15 3.98 -0.25 -18.12
CA VAL A 15 3.19 0.44 -17.08
C VAL A 15 2.89 1.88 -17.47
N PHE A 16 3.88 2.57 -18.05
CA PHE A 16 3.79 4.00 -18.33
C PHE A 16 3.50 4.31 -19.81
N ASN A 17 3.49 3.29 -20.68
CA ASN A 17 3.34 3.40 -22.13
C ASN A 17 4.33 4.43 -22.72
N TYR A 18 5.57 4.36 -22.25
CA TYR A 18 6.64 5.30 -22.58
C TYR A 18 7.96 4.54 -22.68
N THR A 19 8.65 4.61 -23.82
CA THR A 19 9.94 3.95 -24.01
C THR A 19 11.05 4.71 -23.29
N LEU A 20 11.63 4.11 -22.25
CA LEU A 20 12.88 4.61 -21.69
C LEU A 20 14.02 4.40 -22.70
N VAL A 21 14.80 5.45 -22.97
CA VAL A 21 16.02 5.31 -23.76
C VAL A 21 17.09 4.71 -22.86
N GLU A 22 17.82 3.70 -23.33
CA GLU A 22 18.97 3.17 -22.58
C GLU A 22 19.93 4.33 -22.24
N ASN A 23 20.24 4.49 -20.94
CA ASN A 23 21.00 5.60 -20.33
C ASN A 23 20.24 6.91 -20.04
N SER A 24 18.91 6.92 -19.98
CA SER A 24 18.16 8.09 -19.47
C SER A 24 18.67 8.51 -18.08
N SER A 25 18.97 9.80 -17.92
CA SER A 25 19.42 10.35 -16.63
C SER A 25 18.30 10.31 -15.59
N GLN A 26 18.65 10.29 -14.29
CA GLN A 26 17.67 10.33 -13.19
C GLN A 26 16.68 11.49 -13.36
N VAL A 27 17.17 12.67 -13.77
CA VAL A 27 16.37 13.88 -14.01
C VAL A 27 15.35 13.68 -15.14
N GLU A 28 15.68 12.89 -16.15
CA GLU A 28 14.81 12.63 -17.29
C GLU A 28 13.68 11.66 -16.91
N ILE A 29 14.00 10.62 -16.14
CA ILE A 29 13.02 9.69 -15.55
C ILE A 29 12.08 10.45 -14.61
N GLU A 30 12.60 11.31 -13.75
CA GLU A 30 11.80 12.15 -12.83
C GLU A 30 10.82 13.04 -13.60
N LYS A 31 11.26 13.71 -14.68
CA LYS A 31 10.37 14.54 -15.53
C LYS A 31 9.29 13.72 -16.25
N ILE A 32 9.61 12.51 -16.70
CA ILE A 32 8.63 11.61 -17.33
C ILE A 32 7.61 11.17 -16.29
N MET A 33 8.07 10.76 -15.11
CA MET A 33 7.23 10.34 -14.00
C MET A 33 6.31 11.47 -13.55
N GLU A 34 6.87 12.66 -13.32
CA GLU A 34 6.12 13.88 -13.02
C GLU A 34 5.04 14.13 -14.08
N LYS A 35 5.40 14.09 -15.37
CA LYS A 35 4.44 14.30 -16.46
C LYS A 35 3.34 13.24 -16.47
N VAL A 36 3.63 11.98 -16.21
CA VAL A 36 2.63 10.91 -16.18
C VAL A 36 1.75 11.01 -14.94
N TYR A 37 2.33 11.20 -13.75
CA TYR A 37 1.59 11.33 -12.50
C TYR A 37 0.66 12.55 -12.52
N TYR A 38 1.19 13.73 -12.86
CA TYR A 38 0.38 14.95 -12.85
C TYR A 38 -0.63 15.01 -14.00
N LYS A 39 -0.27 14.57 -15.23
CA LYS A 39 -1.21 14.67 -16.36
C LYS A 39 -2.24 13.54 -16.43
N LYS A 40 -1.94 12.35 -15.89
CA LYS A 40 -2.85 11.20 -16.00
C LYS A 40 -3.49 10.79 -14.68
N SER A 41 -2.81 10.95 -13.55
CA SER A 41 -3.24 10.35 -12.27
C SER A 41 -3.79 11.38 -11.27
N TYR A 42 -3.39 12.65 -11.37
CA TYR A 42 -3.77 13.68 -10.40
C TYR A 42 -5.29 13.86 -10.28
N GLU A 43 -6.01 14.02 -11.40
CA GLU A 43 -7.47 14.16 -11.35
C GLU A 43 -8.15 12.95 -10.72
N GLU A 44 -7.62 11.75 -11.01
CA GLU A 44 -8.12 10.51 -10.44
C GLU A 44 -7.88 10.46 -8.93
N TRP A 45 -6.70 10.86 -8.45
CA TRP A 45 -6.39 10.95 -7.03
C TRP A 45 -7.31 11.93 -6.30
N VAL A 46 -7.57 13.10 -6.90
CA VAL A 46 -8.51 14.09 -6.35
C VAL A 46 -9.93 13.51 -6.30
N LYS A 47 -10.39 12.86 -7.37
CA LYS A 47 -11.72 12.22 -7.44
C LYS A 47 -11.86 11.12 -6.38
N ASN A 48 -10.87 10.23 -6.29
CA ASN A 48 -10.85 9.14 -5.31
C ASN A 48 -10.88 9.67 -3.88
N PHE A 49 -10.04 10.67 -3.58
CA PHE A 49 -10.03 11.33 -2.28
C PHE A 49 -11.38 11.94 -1.93
N ALA A 50 -11.99 12.69 -2.85
CA ALA A 50 -13.28 13.32 -2.64
C ALA A 50 -14.39 12.30 -2.34
N ILE A 51 -14.43 11.18 -3.05
CA ILE A 51 -15.39 10.10 -2.82
C ILE A 51 -15.13 9.39 -1.47
N ASN A 52 -13.86 9.16 -1.13
CA ASN A 52 -13.48 8.50 0.12
C ASN A 52 -13.61 9.41 1.36
N LEU A 53 -13.75 10.73 1.20
CA LEU A 53 -13.63 11.70 2.29
C LEU A 53 -14.57 11.41 3.48
N ASN A 54 -15.80 10.99 3.20
CA ASN A 54 -16.74 10.61 4.26
C ASN A 54 -16.24 9.42 5.09
N ASN A 55 -15.70 8.40 4.41
CA ASN A 55 -15.13 7.23 5.06
C ASN A 55 -13.85 7.60 5.82
N ILE A 56 -13.00 8.45 5.24
CA ILE A 56 -11.79 8.98 5.88
C ILE A 56 -12.10 9.70 7.20
N TRP A 57 -13.23 10.38 7.31
CA TRP A 57 -13.62 11.07 8.54
C TRP A 57 -14.14 10.15 9.65
N ILE A 58 -14.70 8.99 9.31
CA ILE A 58 -15.37 8.10 10.27
C ILE A 58 -14.55 6.85 10.60
N GLU A 59 -13.72 6.39 9.68
CA GLU A 59 -12.91 5.18 9.84
C GLU A 59 -11.57 5.49 10.53
N PRO A 60 -10.96 4.48 11.17
CA PRO A 60 -9.70 4.61 11.87
C PRO A 60 -8.57 5.28 11.10
N SER A 61 -7.72 5.97 11.85
CA SER A 61 -6.41 6.43 11.39
C SER A 61 -5.38 5.30 11.55
N VAL A 62 -4.37 5.24 10.69
CA VAL A 62 -3.22 4.34 10.91
C VAL A 62 -2.48 4.63 12.21
N LYS A 63 -2.70 5.80 12.83
CA LYS A 63 -2.17 6.11 14.16
C LYS A 63 -2.62 5.11 15.23
N GLU A 64 -3.79 4.48 15.07
CA GLU A 64 -4.26 3.41 15.96
C GLU A 64 -3.41 2.13 15.88
N LEU A 65 -2.61 1.98 14.82
CA LEU A 65 -1.74 0.83 14.59
C LEU A 65 -0.32 1.03 15.14
N VAL A 66 0.01 2.25 15.58
CA VAL A 66 1.32 2.53 16.17
C VAL A 66 1.45 1.72 17.47
N PRO A 67 2.47 0.85 17.59
CA PRO A 67 2.71 0.11 18.82
C PRO A 67 2.84 1.06 20.01
N ALA A 68 2.31 0.66 21.17
CA ALA A 68 2.52 1.41 22.40
C ALA A 68 4.02 1.42 22.73
N ASP A 69 4.51 2.57 23.22
CA ASP A 69 5.90 2.75 23.63
C ASP A 69 6.10 2.12 25.01
N ASP A 70 5.94 0.80 25.05
CA ASP A 70 6.19 0.00 26.23
C ASP A 70 7.71 -0.21 26.23
N ASN A 71 8.43 0.35 27.21
CA ASN A 71 9.91 0.35 27.34
C ASN A 71 10.59 -1.05 27.36
N ILE A 72 9.91 -2.11 26.92
CA ILE A 72 10.37 -3.49 26.80
C ILE A 72 10.38 -3.88 25.32
N TYR A 73 11.37 -3.38 24.57
CA TYR A 73 11.60 -3.79 23.18
C TYR A 73 12.11 -5.24 23.13
N LYS A 74 11.22 -6.18 22.79
CA LYS A 74 11.61 -7.54 22.40
C LYS A 74 11.68 -7.65 20.89
N LYS A 75 12.88 -7.73 20.33
CA LYS A 75 13.13 -7.80 18.88
C LYS A 75 12.34 -8.90 18.16
N GLU A 76 12.12 -10.04 18.81
CA GLU A 76 11.39 -11.19 18.24
C GLU A 76 9.87 -10.94 18.12
N GLU A 77 9.33 -10.05 18.94
CA GLU A 77 7.91 -9.68 18.99
C GLU A 77 7.64 -8.33 18.29
N HIS A 78 8.67 -7.49 18.12
CA HIS A 78 8.59 -6.13 17.55
C HIS A 78 9.26 -5.97 16.17
N SER A 79 9.66 -7.07 15.53
CA SER A 79 10.10 -7.02 14.13
C SER A 79 8.90 -7.19 13.18
N ALA A 80 9.09 -6.78 11.93
CA ALA A 80 8.12 -7.00 10.85
C ALA A 80 8.80 -7.63 9.63
N ILE A 81 8.04 -8.44 8.89
CA ILE A 81 8.39 -8.92 7.55
C ILE A 81 7.46 -8.25 6.54
N VAL A 82 8.06 -7.49 5.63
CA VAL A 82 7.36 -6.87 4.50
C VAL A 82 7.36 -7.83 3.31
N ILE A 83 6.17 -8.15 2.78
CA ILE A 83 5.99 -9.07 1.67
C ILE A 83 5.57 -8.29 0.42
N GLY A 84 6.53 -8.05 -0.47
CA GLY A 84 6.29 -7.52 -1.82
C GLY A 84 5.81 -8.58 -2.81
N ARG A 85 5.71 -8.22 -4.10
CA ARG A 85 5.28 -9.13 -5.19
C ARG A 85 6.42 -9.54 -6.14
N GLY A 86 7.66 -9.53 -5.65
CA GLY A 86 8.83 -9.85 -6.46
C GLY A 86 8.89 -11.34 -6.85
N PRO A 87 9.42 -11.68 -8.05
CA PRO A 87 9.58 -13.09 -8.47
C PRO A 87 10.55 -13.88 -7.59
N SER A 88 11.42 -13.18 -6.84
CA SER A 88 12.36 -13.78 -5.88
C SER A 88 11.68 -14.65 -4.81
N ILE A 89 10.42 -14.34 -4.47
CA ILE A 89 9.62 -15.11 -3.52
C ILE A 89 9.54 -16.59 -3.93
N LYS A 90 9.28 -16.85 -5.22
CA LYS A 90 9.25 -18.22 -5.76
C LYS A 90 10.64 -18.81 -5.84
N LYS A 91 11.61 -18.05 -6.36
CA LYS A 91 13.01 -18.50 -6.57
C LYS A 91 13.65 -19.04 -5.29
N HIS A 92 13.37 -18.41 -4.17
CA HIS A 92 13.98 -18.73 -2.87
C HIS A 92 13.00 -19.37 -1.89
N LYS A 93 11.81 -19.76 -2.37
CA LYS A 93 10.76 -20.42 -1.57
C LYS A 93 10.45 -19.68 -0.26
N HIS A 94 10.47 -18.33 -0.29
CA HIS A 94 10.31 -17.51 0.91
C HIS A 94 8.97 -17.77 1.62
N PHE A 95 7.92 -18.08 0.86
CA PHE A 95 6.63 -18.40 1.46
C PHE A 95 6.64 -19.72 2.23
N GLU A 96 7.26 -20.76 1.69
CA GLU A 96 7.41 -22.04 2.39
C GLU A 96 8.25 -21.87 3.67
N LEU A 97 9.35 -21.13 3.58
CA LEU A 97 10.21 -20.84 4.73
C LEU A 97 9.45 -20.10 5.84
N LEU A 98 8.72 -19.04 5.48
CA LEU A 98 7.95 -18.26 6.45
C LEU A 98 6.77 -19.06 7.02
N ALA A 99 6.02 -19.76 6.16
CA ALA A 99 4.89 -20.60 6.56
C ALA A 99 5.30 -21.77 7.45
N ASN A 100 6.55 -22.24 7.39
CA ASN A 100 7.10 -23.27 8.28
C ASN A 100 7.87 -22.70 9.49
N SER A 101 8.08 -21.38 9.56
CA SER A 101 8.81 -20.75 10.65
C SER A 101 7.98 -20.62 11.94
N ASN A 102 8.68 -20.31 13.05
CA ASN A 102 8.09 -19.90 14.32
C ASN A 102 8.17 -18.36 14.51
N TYR A 103 8.21 -17.60 13.41
CA TYR A 103 8.25 -16.14 13.46
C TYR A 103 6.99 -15.59 14.13
N LYS A 104 7.15 -14.62 15.05
CA LYS A 104 6.06 -14.05 15.86
C LYS A 104 5.81 -12.56 15.60
N GLY A 105 6.64 -11.93 14.78
CA GLY A 105 6.50 -10.51 14.46
C GLY A 105 5.36 -10.24 13.48
N ALA A 106 5.27 -8.99 13.05
CA ALA A 106 4.21 -8.54 12.15
C ALA A 106 4.45 -8.99 10.70
N ILE A 107 3.36 -9.29 10.00
CA ILE A 107 3.35 -9.49 8.55
C ILE A 107 2.74 -8.25 7.90
N VAL A 108 3.49 -7.59 7.02
CA VAL A 108 3.01 -6.45 6.23
C VAL A 108 3.01 -6.85 4.76
N CYS A 109 1.85 -7.26 4.24
CA CYS A 109 1.69 -7.60 2.84
C CYS A 109 1.46 -6.35 1.99
N CYS A 110 2.16 -6.22 0.87
CA CYS A 110 1.68 -5.38 -0.21
C CYS A 110 0.42 -6.01 -0.82
N ASP A 111 -0.54 -5.20 -1.26
CA ASP A 111 -1.79 -5.66 -1.87
C ASP A 111 -1.62 -6.83 -2.86
N GLY A 112 -0.73 -6.69 -3.83
CA GLY A 112 -0.51 -7.67 -4.89
C GLY A 112 0.10 -9.00 -4.42
N ALA A 113 0.57 -9.08 -3.16
CA ALA A 113 1.09 -10.29 -2.56
C ALA A 113 0.09 -11.00 -1.65
N LEU A 114 -0.99 -10.30 -1.24
CA LEU A 114 -1.93 -10.76 -0.21
C LEU A 114 -2.47 -12.17 -0.49
N ILE A 115 -3.08 -12.37 -1.68
CA ILE A 115 -3.70 -13.66 -2.04
C ILE A 115 -2.67 -14.79 -1.95
N ASN A 116 -1.51 -14.64 -2.60
CA ASN A 116 -0.51 -15.70 -2.66
C ASN A 116 0.09 -16.00 -1.27
N ALA A 117 0.24 -14.99 -0.40
CA ALA A 117 0.72 -15.19 0.96
C ALA A 117 -0.29 -16.00 1.79
N LEU A 118 -1.57 -15.63 1.74
CA LEU A 118 -2.66 -16.36 2.41
C LEU A 118 -2.76 -17.81 1.90
N GLU A 119 -2.66 -18.03 0.59
CA GLU A 119 -2.72 -19.37 -0.03
C GLU A 119 -1.53 -20.24 0.39
N ALA A 120 -0.37 -19.63 0.62
CA ALA A 120 0.81 -20.33 1.09
C ALA A 120 0.80 -20.62 2.61
N GLY A 121 -0.29 -20.31 3.33
CA GLY A 121 -0.42 -20.57 4.76
C GLY A 121 0.14 -19.46 5.66
N ILE A 122 0.58 -18.33 5.09
CA ILE A 122 0.92 -17.12 5.83
C ILE A 122 -0.39 -16.39 6.12
N THR A 123 -1.10 -16.83 7.15
CA THR A 123 -2.46 -16.36 7.46
C THR A 123 -2.51 -15.64 8.80
N PRO A 124 -3.53 -14.81 9.07
CA PRO A 124 -3.73 -14.17 10.38
C PRO A 124 -3.92 -15.15 11.54
N GLU A 125 -4.26 -16.42 11.27
CA GLU A 125 -4.36 -17.46 12.31
C GLU A 125 -2.98 -17.87 12.82
N LYS A 126 -2.00 -17.93 11.92
CA LYS A 126 -0.60 -18.21 12.29
C LYS A 126 0.15 -16.95 12.71
N PHE A 127 -0.14 -15.82 12.08
CA PHE A 127 0.51 -14.53 12.31
C PHE A 127 -0.54 -13.47 12.69
N PRO A 128 -0.92 -13.35 13.97
CA PRO A 128 -2.03 -12.48 14.40
C PRO A 128 -1.84 -10.99 14.07
N SER A 129 -0.59 -10.51 14.06
CA SER A 129 -0.23 -9.16 13.63
C SER A 129 -0.15 -9.09 12.11
N TYR A 130 -1.30 -9.10 11.44
CA TYR A 130 -1.40 -9.17 9.99
C TYR A 130 -1.93 -7.88 9.37
N TYR A 131 -1.15 -7.31 8.46
CA TYR A 131 -1.44 -6.06 7.79
C TYR A 131 -1.39 -6.23 6.27
N VAL A 132 -2.24 -5.46 5.57
CA VAL A 132 -2.11 -5.25 4.13
C VAL A 132 -2.02 -3.77 3.83
N ALA A 133 -1.05 -3.36 3.02
CA ALA A 133 -0.89 -1.99 2.57
C ALA A 133 -1.35 -1.82 1.11
N THR A 134 -2.06 -0.73 0.83
CA THR A 134 -2.41 -0.25 -0.50
C THR A 134 -2.18 1.25 -0.57
N ILE A 135 -1.26 1.65 -1.44
CA ILE A 135 -0.85 3.05 -1.59
C ILE A 135 -1.30 3.62 -2.93
N ASP A 136 -1.18 2.82 -3.99
CA ASP A 136 -1.43 3.24 -5.36
C ASP A 136 -2.94 3.27 -5.71
N ALA A 137 -3.29 4.04 -6.74
CA ALA A 137 -4.68 4.22 -7.19
C ALA A 137 -5.04 3.39 -8.43
N TYR A 138 -4.26 2.38 -8.80
CA TYR A 138 -4.48 1.63 -10.04
C TYR A 138 -5.74 0.75 -10.00
N ASP A 139 -6.48 0.69 -11.13
CA ASP A 139 -7.68 -0.14 -11.28
C ASP A 139 -7.45 -1.62 -10.95
N VAL A 140 -6.26 -2.09 -11.32
CA VAL A 140 -5.87 -3.48 -11.19
C VAL A 140 -5.82 -3.96 -9.73
N ILE A 141 -5.78 -3.05 -8.75
CA ILE A 141 -5.60 -3.39 -7.34
C ILE A 141 -6.84 -4.08 -6.75
N LYS A 142 -8.04 -3.72 -7.20
CA LYS A 142 -9.29 -4.33 -6.72
C LYS A 142 -9.25 -5.86 -6.77
N LYS A 143 -8.62 -6.43 -7.81
CA LYS A 143 -8.52 -7.88 -7.99
C LYS A 143 -7.70 -8.60 -6.91
N TYR A 144 -6.85 -7.87 -6.18
CA TYR A 144 -6.07 -8.46 -5.07
C TYR A 144 -6.91 -8.63 -3.79
N TYR A 145 -8.08 -8.01 -3.75
CA TYR A 145 -9.07 -8.18 -2.69
C TYR A 145 -10.23 -9.07 -3.13
N ASP A 146 -10.41 -9.27 -4.44
CA ASP A 146 -11.51 -10.05 -4.99
C ASP A 146 -11.22 -11.55 -5.05
N HIS A 147 -11.08 -12.16 -3.87
CA HIS A 147 -10.77 -13.58 -3.75
C HIS A 147 -11.36 -14.20 -2.47
N LYS A 148 -11.86 -15.43 -2.58
CA LYS A 148 -12.50 -16.15 -1.46
C LYS A 148 -11.59 -16.30 -0.24
N ILE A 149 -10.27 -16.40 -0.44
CA ILE A 149 -9.32 -16.49 0.68
C ILE A 149 -9.21 -15.19 1.46
N VAL A 150 -9.39 -14.06 0.78
CA VAL A 150 -9.44 -12.73 1.42
C VAL A 150 -10.75 -12.61 2.18
N ASP A 151 -11.87 -13.06 1.61
CA ASP A 151 -13.16 -13.11 2.32
C ASP A 151 -13.13 -14.02 3.56
N LYS A 152 -12.31 -15.08 3.53
CA LYS A 152 -12.14 -16.01 4.66
C LYS A 152 -11.41 -15.37 5.85
N TYR A 153 -10.41 -14.53 5.60
CA TYR A 153 -9.52 -14.02 6.65
C TYR A 153 -9.63 -12.50 6.87
N GLY A 154 -10.42 -11.79 6.07
CA GLY A 154 -10.42 -10.33 6.02
C GLY A 154 -10.77 -9.69 7.35
N ASP A 155 -11.69 -10.28 8.12
CA ASP A 155 -12.04 -9.86 9.48
C ASP A 155 -10.87 -9.84 10.49
N LYS A 156 -9.80 -10.58 10.19
CA LYS A 156 -8.56 -10.64 10.99
C LYS A 156 -7.41 -9.81 10.39
N ILE A 157 -7.64 -9.12 9.27
CA ILE A 157 -6.62 -8.33 8.58
C ILE A 157 -6.84 -6.84 8.84
N LYS A 158 -5.77 -6.15 9.23
CA LYS A 158 -5.75 -4.69 9.34
C LYS A 158 -5.26 -4.08 8.03
N GLY A 159 -6.15 -3.36 7.34
CA GLY A 159 -5.83 -2.71 6.08
C GLY A 159 -5.29 -1.30 6.29
N ILE A 160 -4.22 -0.96 5.58
CA ILE A 160 -3.57 0.35 5.56
C ILE A 160 -3.74 0.93 4.16
N PHE A 161 -4.59 1.94 4.03
CA PHE A 161 -4.98 2.50 2.74
C PHE A 161 -4.59 3.97 2.64
N SER A 162 -3.96 4.36 1.53
CA SER A 162 -3.78 5.77 1.23
C SER A 162 -5.11 6.43 0.91
N THR A 163 -5.22 7.74 1.19
CA THR A 163 -6.44 8.50 0.92
C THR A 163 -6.81 8.60 -0.57
N VAL A 164 -5.92 8.20 -1.50
CA VAL A 164 -6.12 8.30 -2.95
C VAL A 164 -6.44 6.96 -3.62
N VAL A 165 -6.51 5.87 -2.85
CA VAL A 165 -6.90 4.54 -3.37
C VAL A 165 -8.30 4.60 -3.95
N LYS A 166 -8.53 3.89 -5.06
CA LYS A 166 -9.86 3.81 -5.68
C LYS A 166 -10.94 3.40 -4.68
N PRO A 167 -12.06 4.13 -4.58
CA PRO A 167 -13.16 3.79 -3.67
C PRO A 167 -13.67 2.36 -3.84
N SER A 168 -13.73 1.86 -5.07
CA SER A 168 -14.17 0.49 -5.38
C SER A 168 -13.22 -0.59 -4.86
N THR A 169 -11.92 -0.30 -4.73
CA THR A 169 -10.93 -1.18 -4.12
C THR A 169 -11.12 -1.22 -2.60
N VAL A 170 -11.24 -0.06 -1.97
CA VAL A 170 -11.46 0.05 -0.52
C VAL A 170 -12.78 -0.61 -0.13
N GLU A 171 -13.82 -0.40 -0.92
CA GLU A 171 -15.12 -1.04 -0.71
C GLU A 171 -15.04 -2.57 -0.84
N ARG A 172 -14.30 -3.09 -1.82
CA ARG A 172 -14.11 -4.55 -1.93
C ARG A 172 -13.36 -5.12 -0.73
N ALA A 173 -12.35 -4.41 -0.22
CA ALA A 173 -11.63 -4.80 1.00
C ALA A 173 -12.54 -4.79 2.23
N ARG A 174 -13.37 -3.74 2.38
CA ARG A 174 -14.36 -3.63 3.44
C ARG A 174 -15.38 -4.78 3.40
N GLN A 175 -15.85 -5.15 2.21
CA GLN A 175 -16.75 -6.29 2.01
C GLN A 175 -16.13 -7.63 2.40
N ALA A 176 -14.81 -7.78 2.27
CA ALA A 176 -14.09 -8.95 2.78
C ALA A 176 -13.95 -8.97 4.31
N GLY A 177 -14.36 -7.91 5.01
CA GLY A 177 -14.19 -7.75 6.46
C GLY A 177 -12.91 -7.04 6.88
N ILE A 178 -12.06 -6.59 5.94
CA ILE A 178 -10.80 -5.91 6.26
C ILE A 178 -11.10 -4.59 6.98
N ARG A 179 -10.49 -4.40 8.15
CA ARG A 179 -10.58 -3.14 8.90
C ARG A 179 -9.72 -2.07 8.24
N ILE A 180 -10.34 -1.03 7.70
CA ILE A 180 -9.68 0.04 6.98
C ILE A 180 -9.06 1.05 7.95
N HIS A 181 -7.79 1.40 7.72
CA HIS A 181 -7.07 2.47 8.41
C HIS A 181 -6.46 3.40 7.38
N TRP A 182 -6.67 4.71 7.54
CA TRP A 182 -6.30 5.71 6.54
C TRP A 182 -4.97 6.40 6.83
N LEU A 183 -4.23 6.71 5.76
CA LEU A 183 -3.04 7.58 5.77
C LEU A 183 -2.96 8.47 4.53
N HIS A 184 -2.18 9.55 4.60
CA HIS A 184 -1.83 10.33 3.42
C HIS A 184 -0.56 9.80 2.75
N ALA A 185 -0.65 9.51 1.45
CA ALA A 185 0.51 9.25 0.60
C ALA A 185 1.06 10.59 0.11
N LEU A 186 2.32 10.92 0.45
CA LEU A 186 2.96 12.16 0.01
C LEU A 186 3.53 12.02 -1.41
N PHE A 187 3.18 12.98 -2.27
CA PHE A 187 3.65 13.06 -3.66
C PHE A 187 3.84 14.47 -4.21
N ASP A 188 3.26 15.51 -3.58
CA ASP A 188 3.39 16.91 -4.05
C ASP A 188 3.68 17.93 -2.94
N TYR A 189 4.23 17.49 -1.81
CA TYR A 189 4.47 18.35 -0.64
C TYR A 189 5.34 19.58 -0.93
N ALA A 190 6.25 19.49 -1.90
CA ALA A 190 7.13 20.59 -2.30
C ALA A 190 6.37 21.83 -2.85
N GLU A 191 5.10 21.67 -3.26
CA GLU A 191 4.25 22.73 -3.81
C GLU A 191 3.63 23.65 -2.72
N GLY A 192 3.93 23.41 -1.44
CA GLY A 192 3.51 24.26 -0.33
C GLY A 192 1.98 24.39 -0.23
N LYS A 193 1.44 25.62 -0.23
CA LYS A 193 -0.02 25.85 -0.10
C LYS A 193 -0.86 25.31 -1.26
N LYS A 194 -0.25 25.07 -2.43
CA LYS A 194 -0.93 24.54 -3.62
C LYS A 194 -0.90 23.01 -3.70
N SER A 195 -0.10 22.37 -2.83
CA SER A 195 -0.02 20.92 -2.73
C SER A 195 -1.41 20.33 -2.46
N PHE A 196 -1.79 19.33 -3.24
CA PHE A 196 -2.92 18.47 -2.95
C PHE A 196 -2.76 17.83 -1.57
N ASN A 197 -1.57 17.35 -1.19
CA ASN A 197 -1.36 16.81 0.15
C ASN A 197 -1.73 17.83 1.23
N GLN A 198 -1.35 19.11 1.07
CA GLN A 198 -1.71 20.17 2.00
C GLN A 198 -3.23 20.43 2.03
N ILE A 199 -3.87 20.53 0.87
CA ILE A 199 -5.31 20.79 0.74
C ILE A 199 -6.12 19.61 1.31
N ALA A 200 -5.77 18.38 0.94
CA ALA A 200 -6.40 17.16 1.42
C ALA A 200 -6.31 17.06 2.95
N ALA A 201 -5.13 17.35 3.52
CA ALA A 201 -4.95 17.33 4.97
C ALA A 201 -5.81 18.39 5.68
N LEU A 202 -6.02 19.57 5.09
CA LEU A 202 -6.95 20.58 5.61
C LEU A 202 -8.40 20.07 5.56
N MET A 203 -8.81 19.44 4.46
CA MET A 203 -10.16 18.88 4.31
C MET A 203 -10.42 17.74 5.30
N VAL A 204 -9.44 16.86 5.54
CA VAL A 204 -9.54 15.83 6.57
C VAL A 204 -9.69 16.46 7.96
N ARG A 205 -8.86 17.46 8.28
CA ARG A 205 -8.90 18.15 9.58
C ARG A 205 -10.18 18.94 9.86
N ALA A 206 -10.96 19.24 8.83
CA ALA A 206 -12.25 19.90 8.99
C ALA A 206 -13.25 19.09 9.85
N ARG A 207 -13.12 17.75 9.90
CA ARG A 207 -13.95 16.88 10.76
C ARG A 207 -13.16 15.90 11.64
N ASN A 208 -11.87 15.71 11.38
CA ASN A 208 -10.97 14.95 12.23
C ASN A 208 -9.82 15.85 12.71
N GLN A 209 -9.98 16.50 13.88
CA GLN A 209 -9.04 17.53 14.35
C GLN A 209 -7.58 17.04 14.48
N HIS A 210 -7.36 15.74 14.69
CA HIS A 210 -6.01 15.15 14.77
C HIS A 210 -5.41 14.81 13.41
N GLY A 211 -6.23 14.81 12.35
CA GLY A 211 -5.82 14.49 10.98
C GLY A 211 -5.41 13.03 10.80
N LEU A 212 -4.70 12.77 9.70
CA LEU A 212 -4.07 11.49 9.43
C LEU A 212 -2.54 11.64 9.38
N PRO A 213 -1.79 10.61 9.81
CA PRO A 213 -0.38 10.48 9.47
C PRO A 213 -0.16 10.51 7.97
N ALA A 214 1.00 10.99 7.56
CA ALA A 214 1.43 11.01 6.18
C ALA A 214 2.77 10.28 6.06
N ILE A 215 2.95 9.50 5.00
CA ILE A 215 4.21 8.79 4.72
C ILE A 215 4.78 9.23 3.39
N GLN A 216 6.11 9.30 3.32
CA GLN A 216 6.79 9.43 2.05
C GLN A 216 6.63 8.12 1.27
N THR A 217 6.21 8.23 0.01
CA THR A 217 6.04 7.06 -0.84
C THR A 217 7.25 6.90 -1.75
N GLY A 218 7.81 5.69 -1.81
CA GLY A 218 9.02 5.41 -2.60
C GLY A 218 8.71 4.90 -4.01
N GLY A 219 7.67 5.45 -4.64
CA GLY A 219 7.21 5.13 -6.00
C GLY A 219 6.27 3.92 -6.14
N ASN A 220 6.17 3.05 -5.13
CA ASN A 220 5.18 1.96 -5.08
C ASN A 220 4.89 1.52 -3.62
N VAL A 221 3.86 0.70 -3.45
CA VAL A 221 3.48 0.12 -2.15
C VAL A 221 4.60 -0.68 -1.46
N GLY A 222 5.47 -1.36 -2.20
CA GLY A 222 6.60 -2.14 -1.66
C GLY A 222 7.62 -1.27 -0.95
N THR A 223 8.04 -0.17 -1.57
CA THR A 223 8.94 0.79 -0.92
C THR A 223 8.24 1.50 0.23
N SER A 224 6.97 1.88 0.05
CA SER A 224 6.19 2.57 1.07
C SER A 224 6.00 1.73 2.33
N SER A 225 5.90 0.40 2.18
CA SER A 225 5.75 -0.54 3.30
C SER A 225 6.99 -0.64 4.21
N TRP A 226 8.13 -0.05 3.84
CA TRP A 226 9.28 0.07 4.75
C TRP A 226 9.13 1.21 5.77
N PHE A 227 8.25 2.18 5.49
CA PHE A 227 7.93 3.29 6.39
C PHE A 227 6.69 3.03 7.25
N ILE A 228 6.00 1.92 6.97
CA ILE A 228 4.84 1.40 7.72
C ILE A 228 5.37 0.42 8.76
#